data_AF-A0A166WX16-F1
#
_entry.id   AF-A0A166WX16-F1
#
_cell.length_a   1.000
_cell.length_b   1.000
_cell.length_c   1.000
_cell.angle_alpha   90.00
_cell.angle_beta   90.00
_cell.angle_gamma   90.00
#
_symmetry.space_group_name_H-M   'P 1'
#
loop_
_entity.id
_entity.type
_entity.pdbx_description
1 polymer ?
#
loop_
_entity_poly.entity_id
_entity_poly.type
_entity_poly.pdbx_seq_one_letter_code
_entity_poly.pdbx_strand_id
1 'polypeptide(L)'
;MINKKQSNSIEVSADIAQVIQEGQQLVSYMAKHGQVSLDPELAEVMINAKYKLQKKQWSAQDERDVLHSYDQLAKAVAPVSMESIQAISRLDVDKPSQAERAVAWYRRYTLVALVCLLLVQVYYLFGHSLAHDLKVLYESRNEWQVKVSKASVDSAEYVQIQQSYEEVGQRLDANYNLLKVWNRVWLFGLTFNSDIPPYSQEKLAVEQRRLEREQANANELDNLHLSQTRLKARLQLFENMLFAQSVLEVLQGYILPLLYGLLGAFIFVLRDLLKEIKAITFTSDSEIRYRLRLTLGALGGMIIGWFLNPQELSGLASLSPMALAFLMGYNVDVLFAIMDQIIDKLRDALANGSAAQAQPERRKVE
;
A
#
# COMPACT_ATOMS: atom_id res chain seq x y z
N MET A 1 -6.46 44.27 -70.83
CA MET A 1 -5.31 44.50 -69.94
C MET A 1 -5.71 44.13 -68.52
N ILE A 2 -4.91 43.25 -67.91
CA ILE A 2 -4.76 42.97 -66.48
C ILE A 2 -5.91 42.18 -65.80
N ASN A 3 -5.69 40.87 -65.79
CA ASN A 3 -6.39 39.83 -65.05
C ASN A 3 -6.03 39.94 -63.55
N LYS A 4 -7.01 40.23 -62.70
CA LYS A 4 -6.84 40.35 -61.25
C LYS A 4 -6.96 38.95 -60.64
N LYS A 5 -5.81 38.26 -60.46
CA LYS A 5 -5.74 37.01 -59.68
C LYS A 5 -6.29 37.28 -58.27
N GLN A 6 -7.44 36.69 -57.97
CA GLN A 6 -7.93 36.54 -56.60
C GLN A 6 -6.89 35.73 -55.82
N SER A 7 -6.09 36.38 -54.99
CA SER A 7 -5.36 35.68 -53.93
C SER A 7 -6.37 35.35 -52.84
N ASN A 8 -7.03 34.20 -52.96
CA ASN A 8 -7.66 33.55 -51.82
C ASN A 8 -6.53 33.08 -50.88
N SER A 9 -6.01 34.00 -50.07
CA SER A 9 -5.21 33.62 -48.91
C SER A 9 -6.17 33.08 -47.87
N ILE A 10 -6.42 31.78 -47.94
CA ILE A 10 -7.09 31.04 -46.87
C ILE A 10 -6.20 31.23 -45.63
N GLU A 11 -6.75 31.81 -44.56
CA GLU A 11 -6.03 31.90 -43.29
C GLU A 11 -5.74 30.48 -42.81
N VAL A 12 -4.46 30.18 -42.59
CA VAL A 12 -4.04 28.84 -42.17
C VAL A 12 -4.57 28.60 -40.76
N SER A 13 -5.34 27.53 -40.56
CA SER A 13 -5.81 27.12 -39.23
C SER A 13 -4.64 26.86 -38.30
N ALA A 14 -4.80 27.19 -37.01
CA ALA A 14 -3.79 26.93 -35.99
C ALA A 14 -3.37 25.44 -35.94
N ASP A 15 -4.32 24.54 -36.20
CA ASP A 15 -4.08 23.10 -36.21
C ASP A 15 -3.11 22.66 -37.31
N ILE A 16 -3.18 23.28 -38.50
CA ILE A 16 -2.29 22.96 -39.63
C ILE A 16 -0.86 23.43 -39.35
N ALA A 17 -0.72 24.60 -38.71
CA ALA A 17 0.58 25.09 -38.28
C ALA A 17 1.22 24.14 -37.25
N GLN A 18 0.41 23.58 -36.35
CA GLN A 18 0.86 22.56 -35.41
C GLN A 18 1.28 21.27 -36.14
N VAL A 19 0.47 20.75 -37.08
CA VAL A 19 0.80 19.53 -37.86
C VAL A 19 2.12 19.67 -38.62
N ILE A 20 2.41 20.84 -39.20
CA ILE A 20 3.69 21.07 -39.90
C ILE A 20 4.86 21.06 -38.91
N GLN A 21 4.71 21.67 -37.73
CA GLN A 21 5.74 21.66 -36.70
C GLN A 21 5.98 20.24 -36.16
N GLU A 22 4.92 19.48 -35.96
CA GLU A 22 4.96 18.08 -35.54
C GLU A 22 5.62 17.19 -36.61
N GLY A 23 5.22 17.33 -37.88
CA GLY A 23 5.83 16.61 -39.01
C GLY A 23 7.33 16.85 -39.14
N GLN A 24 7.81 18.07 -38.87
CA GLN A 24 9.25 18.36 -38.85
C GLN A 24 9.99 17.71 -37.69
N GLN A 25 9.35 17.59 -36.53
CA GLN A 25 9.90 16.85 -35.39
C GLN A 25 9.99 15.36 -35.72
N LEU A 26 9.02 14.76 -36.42
CA LEU A 26 9.11 13.38 -36.94
C LEU A 26 10.31 13.21 -37.86
N VAL A 27 10.47 14.10 -38.85
CA VAL A 27 11.59 14.04 -39.80
C VAL A 27 12.94 14.16 -39.06
N SER A 28 13.05 15.08 -38.11
CA SER A 28 14.26 15.23 -37.29
C SER A 28 14.54 14.01 -36.42
N TYR A 29 13.49 13.40 -35.86
CA TYR A 29 13.57 12.18 -35.08
C TYR A 29 14.06 11.00 -35.93
N MET A 30 13.45 10.78 -37.10
CA MET A 30 13.83 9.73 -38.05
C MET A 30 15.29 9.90 -38.51
N ALA A 31 15.72 11.13 -38.78
CA ALA A 31 17.10 11.42 -39.15
C ALA A 31 18.11 11.15 -38.03
N LYS A 32 17.73 11.36 -36.76
CA LYS A 32 18.61 11.14 -35.59
C LYS A 32 18.67 9.68 -35.16
N HIS A 33 17.55 8.96 -35.21
CA HIS A 33 17.45 7.60 -34.69
C HIS A 33 17.65 6.52 -35.77
N GLY A 34 17.62 6.88 -37.05
CA GLY A 34 18.09 6.04 -38.16
C GLY A 34 17.34 4.71 -38.37
N GLN A 35 16.18 4.54 -37.72
CA GLN A 35 15.48 3.27 -37.63
C GLN A 35 14.51 3.01 -38.79
N VAL A 36 14.15 4.06 -39.55
CA VAL A 36 13.16 4.01 -40.63
C VAL A 36 13.72 4.76 -41.84
N SER A 37 13.61 4.17 -43.03
CA SER A 37 14.00 4.81 -44.29
C SER A 37 13.12 6.03 -44.54
N LEU A 38 13.73 7.21 -44.51
CA LEU A 38 13.06 8.47 -44.80
C LEU A 38 12.79 8.56 -46.31
N ASP A 39 11.53 8.63 -46.73
CA ASP A 39 11.20 8.95 -48.11
C ASP A 39 11.57 10.42 -48.39
N PRO A 40 12.50 10.70 -49.31
CA PRO A 40 12.93 12.06 -49.63
C PRO A 40 11.78 12.96 -50.07
N GLU A 41 10.77 12.42 -50.76
CA GLU A 41 9.64 13.21 -51.27
C GLU A 41 8.76 13.71 -50.12
N LEU A 42 8.45 12.86 -49.15
CA LEU A 42 7.62 13.23 -47.98
C LEU A 42 8.33 14.25 -47.08
N ALA A 43 9.65 14.12 -46.92
CA ALA A 43 10.45 15.07 -46.15
C ALA A 43 10.53 16.44 -46.83
N GLU A 44 10.66 16.46 -48.15
CA GLU A 44 10.67 17.69 -48.94
C GLU A 44 9.34 18.45 -48.82
N VAL A 45 8.20 17.74 -48.86
CA VAL A 45 6.87 18.35 -48.65
C VAL A 45 6.78 19.03 -47.27
N MET A 46 7.25 18.38 -46.20
CA MET A 46 7.25 18.95 -44.84
C MET A 46 8.19 20.16 -44.67
N ILE A 47 9.36 20.14 -45.32
CA ILE A 47 10.32 21.25 -45.26
C ILE A 47 9.77 22.44 -46.06
N ASN A 48 9.24 22.19 -47.27
CA ASN A 48 8.68 23.22 -48.13
C ASN A 48 7.42 23.86 -47.53
N ALA A 49 6.60 23.10 -46.80
CA ALA A 49 5.41 23.61 -46.12
C ALA A 49 5.74 24.76 -45.17
N LYS A 50 6.84 24.69 -44.40
CA LYS A 50 7.26 25.78 -43.50
C LYS A 50 7.64 27.05 -44.25
N TYR A 51 8.39 26.93 -45.35
CA TYR A 51 8.76 28.09 -46.16
C TYR A 51 7.54 28.72 -46.84
N LYS A 52 6.57 27.92 -47.28
CA LYS A 52 5.30 28.38 -47.86
C LYS A 52 4.42 29.09 -46.83
N LEU A 53 4.38 28.58 -45.59
CA LEU A 53 3.68 29.21 -44.47
C LEU A 53 4.26 30.59 -44.15
N GLN A 54 5.60 30.72 -44.08
CA GLN A 54 6.28 32.00 -43.84
C GLN A 54 6.06 33.02 -44.96
N LYS A 55 6.00 32.57 -46.21
CA LYS A 55 5.76 33.42 -47.38
C LYS A 55 4.27 33.76 -47.61
N LYS A 56 3.36 33.29 -46.74
CA LYS A 56 1.89 33.44 -46.88
C LYS A 56 1.34 32.91 -48.21
N GLN A 57 1.97 31.90 -48.78
CA GLN A 57 1.56 31.27 -50.04
C GLN A 57 1.03 29.87 -49.74
N TRP A 58 -0.18 29.80 -49.18
CA TRP A 58 -0.84 28.55 -48.79
C TRP A 58 -2.00 28.22 -49.73
N SER A 59 -2.06 26.99 -50.21
CA SER A 59 -3.16 26.50 -51.06
C SER A 59 -3.80 25.23 -50.49
N ALA A 60 -5.04 24.95 -50.88
CA ALA A 60 -5.76 23.73 -50.49
C ALA A 60 -5.14 22.43 -51.06
N GLN A 61 -4.22 22.55 -52.03
CA GLN A 61 -3.48 21.39 -52.51
C GLN A 61 -2.27 21.11 -51.63
N ASP A 62 -1.54 22.15 -51.22
CA ASP A 62 -0.44 22.04 -50.27
C ASP A 62 -0.90 21.45 -48.92
N GLU A 63 -2.10 21.82 -48.47
CA GLU A 63 -2.68 21.28 -47.22
C GLU A 63 -2.96 19.77 -47.30
N ARG A 64 -3.50 19.29 -48.42
CA ARG A 64 -3.73 17.85 -48.64
C ARG A 64 -2.43 17.08 -48.71
N ASP A 65 -1.43 17.61 -49.41
CA ASP A 65 -0.12 16.97 -49.55
C ASP A 65 0.60 16.90 -48.20
N VAL A 66 0.44 17.93 -47.36
CA VAL A 66 0.99 17.96 -45.99
C VAL A 66 0.31 16.94 -45.09
N LEU A 67 -1.02 16.87 -45.08
CA LEU A 67 -1.75 15.89 -44.27
C LEU A 67 -1.45 14.45 -44.72
N HIS A 68 -1.34 14.21 -46.03
CA HIS A 68 -0.96 12.91 -46.57
C HIS A 68 0.45 12.49 -46.14
N SER A 69 1.41 13.42 -46.26
CA SER A 69 2.80 13.17 -45.84
C SER A 69 2.89 12.95 -44.33
N TYR A 70 2.11 13.69 -43.53
CA TYR A 70 2.04 13.50 -42.08
C TYR A 70 1.48 12.13 -41.70
N ASP A 71 0.38 11.68 -42.34
CA ASP A 71 -0.20 10.34 -42.10
C ASP A 71 0.79 9.22 -42.44
N GLN A 72 1.52 9.34 -43.55
CA GLN A 72 2.55 8.38 -43.96
C GLN A 72 3.73 8.34 -42.97
N LEU A 73 4.23 9.51 -42.56
CA LEU A 73 5.31 9.62 -41.57
C LEU A 73 4.88 9.08 -40.20
N ALA A 74 3.65 9.37 -39.76
CA ALA A 74 3.10 8.86 -38.50
C ALA A 74 2.96 7.33 -38.51
N LYS A 75 2.53 6.74 -39.64
CA LYS A 75 2.47 5.28 -39.82
C LYS A 75 3.86 4.64 -39.83
N ALA A 76 4.83 5.29 -40.46
CA ALA A 76 6.20 4.79 -40.56
C ALA A 76 6.94 4.80 -39.21
N VAL A 77 6.56 5.69 -38.29
CA VAL A 77 7.21 5.88 -36.98
C VAL A 77 6.48 5.11 -35.85
N ALA A 78 5.36 4.44 -36.14
CA ALA A 78 4.66 3.58 -35.17
C ALA A 78 5.61 2.52 -34.59
N PRO A 79 5.68 2.32 -33.26
CA PRO A 79 4.74 2.75 -32.20
C PRO A 79 5.03 4.12 -31.56
N VAL A 80 5.99 4.89 -32.05
CA VAL A 80 6.36 6.20 -31.49
C VAL A 80 5.39 7.27 -31.99
N SER A 81 4.81 8.05 -31.09
CA SER A 81 3.86 9.12 -31.42
C SER A 81 4.52 10.49 -31.29
N MET A 82 3.89 11.50 -31.88
CA MET A 82 4.33 12.89 -31.71
C MET A 82 4.34 13.33 -30.25
N GLU A 83 3.31 12.91 -29.51
CA GLU A 83 3.20 13.17 -28.08
C GLU A 83 4.36 12.54 -27.31
N SER A 84 4.80 11.33 -27.68
CA SER A 84 5.91 10.67 -26.98
C SER A 84 7.27 11.28 -27.27
N ILE A 85 7.49 11.74 -28.51
CA ILE A 85 8.71 12.49 -28.88
C ILE A 85 8.77 13.80 -28.10
N GLN A 86 7.66 14.53 -27.98
CA GLN A 86 7.61 15.78 -27.23
C GLN A 86 7.75 15.57 -25.71
N ALA A 87 7.15 14.50 -25.17
CA ALA A 87 7.23 14.19 -23.75
C ALA A 87 8.67 13.84 -23.30
N ILE A 88 9.48 13.27 -24.20
CA ILE A 88 10.86 12.85 -23.92
C ILE A 88 11.87 13.92 -24.34
N SER A 89 11.63 14.64 -25.43
CA SER A 89 12.52 15.69 -25.91
C SER A 89 12.52 16.89 -24.97
N ARG A 90 13.72 17.41 -24.68
CA ARG A 90 13.86 18.69 -23.97
C ARG A 90 13.52 19.83 -24.92
N LEU A 91 12.37 20.48 -24.72
CA LEU A 91 11.99 21.70 -25.45
C LEU A 91 12.88 22.89 -25.08
N ASP A 92 13.50 22.86 -23.90
CA ASP A 92 14.35 23.90 -23.33
C ASP A 92 15.53 23.21 -22.62
N VAL A 93 16.77 23.66 -22.84
CA VAL A 93 17.98 23.01 -22.32
C VAL A 93 18.00 23.03 -20.77
N ASP A 94 17.40 24.08 -20.20
CA ASP A 94 17.38 24.32 -18.75
C ASP A 94 16.19 23.65 -18.03
N LYS A 95 15.20 23.12 -18.77
CA LYS A 95 14.01 22.50 -18.16
C LYS A 95 13.96 20.99 -18.44
N PRO A 96 13.75 20.16 -17.41
CA PRO A 96 13.62 18.72 -17.60
C PRO A 96 12.37 18.40 -18.43
N SER A 97 12.45 17.35 -19.25
CA SER A 97 11.32 16.88 -20.06
C SER A 97 10.18 16.35 -19.18
N GLN A 98 8.98 16.20 -19.74
CA GLN A 98 7.83 15.68 -19.00
C GLN A 98 8.11 14.27 -18.47
N ALA A 99 8.76 13.42 -19.29
CA ALA A 99 9.21 12.09 -18.88
C ALA A 99 10.24 12.15 -17.73
N GLU A 100 11.23 13.05 -17.78
CA GLU A 100 12.21 13.22 -16.70
C GLU A 100 11.56 13.67 -15.39
N ARG A 101 10.59 14.58 -15.46
CA ARG A 101 9.79 15.02 -14.31
C ARG A 101 8.98 13.88 -13.72
N ALA A 102 8.29 13.11 -14.55
CA ALA A 102 7.53 11.94 -14.12
C ALA A 102 8.46 10.93 -13.41
N VAL A 103 9.60 10.57 -14.01
CA VAL A 103 10.57 9.66 -13.39
C VAL A 103 11.07 10.19 -12.05
N ALA A 104 11.44 11.47 -11.97
CA ALA A 104 11.91 12.07 -10.73
C ALA A 104 10.84 12.03 -9.63
N TRP A 105 9.57 12.29 -10.01
CA TRP A 105 8.42 12.19 -9.12
C TRP A 105 8.25 10.74 -8.63
N TYR A 106 8.03 9.78 -9.53
CA TYR A 106 7.81 8.38 -9.14
C TYR A 106 8.97 7.82 -8.32
N ARG A 107 10.23 8.11 -8.69
CA ARG A 107 11.40 7.70 -7.91
C ARG A 107 11.40 8.26 -6.49
N ARG A 108 11.06 9.55 -6.32
CA ARG A 108 10.99 10.17 -4.99
C ARG A 108 9.89 9.53 -4.15
N TYR A 109 8.71 9.31 -4.71
CA TYR A 109 7.61 8.69 -3.98
C TYR A 109 7.87 7.21 -3.65
N THR A 110 8.54 6.45 -4.53
CA THR A 110 8.97 5.08 -4.21
C THR A 110 9.94 5.06 -3.02
N LEU A 111 10.92 5.98 -2.98
CA LEU A 111 11.84 6.08 -1.85
C LEU A 111 11.11 6.47 -0.56
N VAL A 112 10.18 7.43 -0.63
CA VAL A 112 9.35 7.82 0.51
C VAL A 112 8.48 6.66 0.99
N ALA A 113 7.85 5.91 0.09
CA ALA A 113 7.05 4.74 0.41
C ALA A 113 7.88 3.64 1.05
N LEU A 114 9.12 3.41 0.57
CA LEU A 114 10.05 2.44 1.16
C LEU A 114 10.49 2.86 2.57
N VAL A 115 10.85 4.13 2.77
CA VAL A 115 11.21 4.65 4.09
C VAL A 115 10.02 4.57 5.04
N CYS A 116 8.83 4.95 4.59
CA CYS A 116 7.60 4.84 5.36
C CYS A 116 7.30 3.39 5.76
N LEU A 117 7.40 2.45 4.81
CA LEU A 117 7.24 1.02 5.06
C LEU A 117 8.25 0.53 6.12
N LEU A 118 9.52 0.88 5.97
CA LEU A 118 10.56 0.46 6.91
C LEU A 118 10.29 1.00 8.32
N LEU A 119 9.91 2.27 8.44
CA LEU A 119 9.55 2.88 9.73
C LEU A 119 8.37 2.16 10.38
N VAL A 120 7.30 1.91 9.62
CA VAL A 120 6.12 1.19 10.11
C VAL A 120 6.46 -0.26 10.48
N GLN A 121 7.31 -0.92 9.69
CA GLN A 121 7.74 -2.30 9.93
C GLN A 121 8.59 -2.42 11.21
N VAL A 122 9.54 -1.51 11.42
CA VAL A 122 10.35 -1.47 12.66
C VAL A 122 9.46 -1.20 13.86
N TYR A 123 8.52 -0.25 13.73
CA TYR A 123 7.57 0.09 14.78
C TYR A 123 6.66 -1.09 15.15
N TYR A 124 6.16 -1.82 14.14
CA TYR A 124 5.39 -3.05 14.33
C TYR A 124 6.20 -4.12 15.04
N LEU A 125 7.44 -4.38 14.60
CA LEU A 125 8.30 -5.41 15.18
C LEU A 125 8.59 -5.14 16.66
N PHE A 126 8.84 -3.87 17.01
CA PHE A 126 9.05 -3.46 18.40
C PHE A 126 7.79 -3.69 19.25
N GLY A 127 6.62 -3.27 18.77
CA GLY A 127 5.35 -3.51 19.47
C GLY A 127 5.04 -4.99 19.65
N HIS A 128 5.27 -5.80 18.61
CA HIS A 128 5.08 -7.25 18.65
C HIS A 128 6.00 -7.91 19.67
N SER A 129 7.29 -7.55 19.71
CA SER A 129 8.23 -8.06 20.72
C SER A 129 7.75 -7.70 22.12
N LEU A 130 7.45 -6.42 22.39
CA LEU A 130 7.00 -5.98 23.70
C LEU A 130 5.74 -6.71 24.18
N ALA A 131 4.73 -6.83 23.31
CA ALA A 131 3.47 -7.50 23.64
C ALA A 131 3.66 -9.02 23.88
N HIS A 132 4.48 -9.67 23.04
CA HIS A 132 4.80 -11.09 23.20
C HIS A 132 5.60 -11.35 24.48
N ASP A 133 6.69 -10.61 24.68
CA ASP A 133 7.56 -10.72 25.85
C ASP A 133 6.78 -10.43 27.14
N LEU A 134 5.84 -9.48 27.12
CA LEU A 134 5.02 -9.17 28.29
C LEU A 134 4.12 -10.36 28.66
N LYS A 135 3.54 -11.05 27.66
CA LYS A 135 2.75 -12.27 27.87
C LYS A 135 3.59 -13.38 28.51
N VAL A 136 4.76 -13.65 27.92
CA VAL A 136 5.67 -14.71 28.36
C VAL A 136 6.20 -14.43 29.77
N LEU A 137 6.59 -13.18 30.06
CA LEU A 137 7.04 -12.77 31.39
C LEU A 137 5.90 -12.85 32.42
N TYR A 138 4.67 -12.53 32.04
CA TYR A 138 3.51 -12.64 32.93
C TYR A 138 3.22 -14.11 33.30
N GLU A 139 3.24 -15.01 32.30
CA GLU A 139 3.10 -16.45 32.52
C GLU A 139 4.23 -17.00 33.40
N SER A 140 5.48 -16.65 33.08
CA SER A 140 6.66 -17.02 33.87
C SER A 140 6.56 -16.54 35.32
N ARG A 141 6.09 -15.31 35.54
CA ARG A 141 5.90 -14.75 36.89
C ARG A 141 4.91 -15.57 37.70
N ASN A 142 3.81 -16.03 37.10
CA ASN A 142 2.83 -16.86 37.78
C ASN A 142 3.40 -18.23 38.15
N GLU A 143 4.21 -18.84 37.28
CA GLU A 143 4.90 -20.09 37.59
C GLU A 143 5.87 -19.94 38.75
N TRP A 144 6.68 -18.88 38.74
CA TRP A 144 7.59 -18.57 39.84
C TRP A 144 6.84 -18.25 41.13
N GLN A 145 5.70 -17.56 41.07
CA GLN A 145 4.85 -17.30 42.23
C GLN A 145 4.35 -18.60 42.88
N VAL A 146 3.93 -19.58 42.08
CA VAL A 146 3.53 -20.90 42.58
C VAL A 146 4.71 -21.62 43.24
N LYS A 147 5.91 -21.54 42.67
CA LYS A 147 7.13 -22.13 43.27
C LYS A 147 7.48 -21.46 44.61
N VAL A 148 7.45 -20.12 44.68
CA VAL A 148 7.66 -19.37 45.93
C VAL A 148 6.65 -19.80 47.00
N SER A 149 5.37 -19.96 46.63
CA SER A 149 4.32 -20.36 47.60
C SER A 149 4.46 -21.77 48.17
N LYS A 150 5.19 -22.65 47.49
CA LYS A 150 5.41 -24.05 47.89
C LYS A 150 6.73 -24.26 48.65
N ALA A 151 7.66 -23.32 48.53
CA ALA A 151 8.98 -23.40 49.15
C ALA A 151 8.95 -22.96 50.63
N SER A 152 9.75 -23.61 51.46
CA SER A 152 9.91 -23.23 52.87
C SER A 152 10.81 -21.99 53.00
N VAL A 153 10.35 -20.99 53.76
CA VAL A 153 10.94 -19.64 53.84
C VAL A 153 12.41 -19.64 54.29
N ASP A 154 12.85 -20.62 55.07
CA ASP A 154 14.23 -20.72 55.60
C ASP A 154 15.20 -21.53 54.72
N SER A 155 14.77 -22.02 53.55
CA SER A 155 15.63 -22.80 52.66
C SER A 155 16.50 -21.90 51.77
N ALA A 156 17.74 -22.32 51.48
CA ALA A 156 18.59 -21.65 50.48
C ALA A 156 17.93 -21.64 49.08
N GLU A 157 17.10 -22.66 48.81
CA GLU A 157 16.29 -22.77 47.59
C GLU A 157 15.22 -21.66 47.51
N TYR A 158 14.58 -21.29 48.62
CA TYR A 158 13.62 -20.19 48.68
C TYR A 158 14.25 -18.85 48.27
N VAL A 159 15.45 -18.54 48.77
CA VAL A 159 16.17 -17.30 48.41
C VAL A 159 16.43 -17.24 46.90
N GLN A 160 16.84 -18.35 46.28
CA GLN A 160 17.10 -18.41 44.84
C GLN A 160 15.82 -18.27 44.00
N ILE A 161 14.74 -18.94 44.41
CA ILE A 161 13.43 -18.84 43.74
C ILE A 161 12.88 -17.42 43.88
N GLN A 162 13.03 -16.79 45.05
CA GLN A 162 12.58 -15.42 45.32
C GLN A 162 13.35 -14.40 44.46
N GLN A 163 14.68 -14.52 44.36
CA GLN A 163 15.48 -13.67 43.46
C GLN A 163 15.03 -13.79 42.01
N SER A 164 14.78 -15.02 41.56
CA SER A 164 14.30 -15.27 40.18
C SER A 164 12.91 -14.67 39.95
N TYR A 165 12.02 -14.77 40.94
CA TYR A 165 10.69 -14.15 40.89
C TYR A 165 10.78 -12.61 40.81
N GLU A 166 11.66 -12.00 41.59
CA GLU A 166 11.89 -10.56 41.58
C GLU A 166 12.50 -10.08 40.27
N GLU A 167 13.48 -10.79 39.72
CA GLU A 167 14.08 -10.45 38.42
C GLU A 167 13.04 -10.47 37.29
N VAL A 168 12.20 -11.52 37.24
CA VAL A 168 11.11 -11.61 36.27
C VAL A 168 10.10 -10.47 36.48
N GLY A 169 9.80 -10.12 37.73
CA GLY A 169 8.95 -8.98 38.06
C GLY A 169 9.51 -7.66 37.54
N GLN A 170 10.79 -7.38 37.77
CA GLN A 170 11.44 -6.16 37.29
C GLN A 170 11.45 -6.08 35.76
N ARG A 171 11.74 -7.20 35.07
CA ARG A 171 11.69 -7.27 33.61
C ARG A 171 10.27 -7.05 33.08
N LEU A 172 9.26 -7.62 33.74
CA LEU A 172 7.84 -7.40 33.41
C LEU A 172 7.47 -5.92 33.52
N ASP A 173 7.84 -5.28 34.63
CA ASP A 173 7.52 -3.88 34.88
C ASP A 173 8.23 -2.94 33.89
N ALA A 174 9.49 -3.23 33.56
CA ALA A 174 10.25 -2.50 32.54
C ALA A 174 9.60 -2.63 31.16
N ASN A 175 9.25 -3.85 30.75
CA ASN A 175 8.60 -4.10 29.47
C ASN A 175 7.21 -3.43 29.41
N TYR A 176 6.43 -3.53 30.49
CA TYR A 176 5.14 -2.85 30.61
C TYR A 176 5.26 -1.32 30.46
N ASN A 177 6.30 -0.71 31.05
CA ASN A 177 6.55 0.72 30.89
C ASN A 177 6.88 1.10 29.45
N LEU A 178 7.66 0.29 28.74
CA LEU A 178 7.95 0.49 27.32
C LEU A 178 6.68 0.33 26.46
N LEU A 179 5.85 -0.67 26.75
CA LEU A 179 4.58 -0.89 26.06
C LEU A 179 3.62 0.29 26.24
N LYS A 180 3.57 0.90 27.43
CA LYS A 180 2.79 2.14 27.64
C LYS A 180 3.25 3.28 26.75
N VAL A 181 4.57 3.46 26.59
CA VAL A 181 5.11 4.50 25.70
C VAL A 181 4.75 4.21 24.25
N TRP A 182 4.83 2.95 23.82
CA TRP A 182 4.41 2.52 22.49
C TRP A 182 2.90 2.76 22.26
N ASN A 183 2.04 2.38 23.21
CA ASN A 183 0.60 2.62 23.16
C ASN A 183 0.24 4.10 23.10
N ARG A 184 1.03 4.96 23.75
CA ARG A 184 0.80 6.41 23.80
C ARG A 184 0.80 7.05 22.41
N VAL A 185 1.56 6.50 21.46
CA VAL A 185 1.58 6.97 20.07
C VAL A 185 0.21 6.82 19.43
N TRP A 186 -0.46 5.68 19.67
CA TRP A 186 -1.80 5.39 19.12
C TRP A 186 -2.94 6.05 19.88
N LEU A 187 -2.75 6.32 21.16
CA LEU A 187 -3.70 7.06 22.00
C LEU A 187 -3.57 8.58 21.84
N PHE A 188 -2.79 9.06 20.85
CA PHE A 188 -2.51 10.48 20.63
C PHE A 188 -2.06 11.22 21.89
N GLY A 189 -1.25 10.55 22.73
CA GLY A 189 -0.73 11.13 23.97
C GLY A 189 -1.54 10.82 25.24
N LEU A 190 -2.78 10.31 25.09
CA LEU A 190 -3.65 9.93 26.21
C LEU A 190 -3.17 8.64 26.88
N THR A 191 -3.60 8.45 28.13
CA THR A 191 -3.35 7.25 28.93
C THR A 191 -4.66 6.68 29.41
N PHE A 192 -4.76 5.35 29.48
CA PHE A 192 -5.91 4.70 30.09
C PHE A 192 -6.02 5.08 31.57
N ASN A 193 -7.20 5.56 31.96
CA ASN A 193 -7.56 5.73 33.35
C ASN A 193 -8.45 4.55 33.73
N SER A 194 -7.83 3.46 34.18
CA SER A 194 -8.56 2.23 34.45
C SER A 194 -9.32 2.35 35.76
N ASP A 195 -10.64 2.34 35.66
CA ASP A 195 -11.53 2.23 36.80
C ASP A 195 -11.84 0.77 37.09
N ILE A 196 -11.96 0.44 38.37
CA ILE A 196 -12.30 -0.92 38.80
C ILE A 196 -13.73 -1.23 38.31
N PRO A 197 -14.01 -2.39 37.70
CA PRO A 197 -15.36 -2.72 37.26
C PRO A 197 -16.40 -2.61 38.38
N PRO A 198 -17.66 -2.19 38.09
CA PRO A 198 -18.66 -1.91 39.13
C PRO A 198 -18.89 -3.08 40.10
N TYR A 199 -18.90 -4.31 39.59
CA TYR A 199 -19.05 -5.51 40.42
C TYR A 199 -17.91 -5.70 41.42
N SER A 200 -16.67 -5.50 40.99
CA SER A 200 -15.50 -5.58 41.88
C SER A 200 -15.45 -4.42 42.88
N GLN A 201 -15.91 -3.23 42.49
CA GLN A 201 -16.05 -2.10 43.42
C GLN A 201 -17.05 -2.42 44.52
N GLU A 202 -18.22 -2.95 44.17
CA GLU A 202 -19.24 -3.35 45.14
C GLU A 202 -18.74 -4.43 46.10
N LYS A 203 -18.02 -5.44 45.59
CA LYS A 203 -17.42 -6.48 46.44
C LYS A 203 -16.42 -5.89 47.43
N LEU A 204 -15.55 -4.97 46.99
CA LEU A 204 -14.61 -4.26 47.85
C LEU A 204 -15.33 -3.37 48.87
N ALA A 205 -16.40 -2.70 48.47
CA ALA A 205 -17.21 -1.86 49.36
C ALA A 205 -17.98 -2.68 50.41
N VAL A 206 -18.41 -3.90 50.08
CA VAL A 206 -19.01 -4.83 51.04
C VAL A 206 -17.96 -5.34 52.03
N GLU A 207 -16.77 -5.72 51.56
CA GLU A 207 -15.68 -6.12 52.45
C GLU A 207 -15.22 -4.97 53.35
N GLN A 208 -15.09 -3.76 52.82
CA GLN A 208 -14.79 -2.57 53.61
C GLN A 208 -15.84 -2.36 54.71
N ARG A 209 -17.12 -2.37 54.36
CA ARG A 209 -18.23 -2.26 55.34
C ARG A 209 -18.20 -3.37 56.38
N ARG A 210 -17.79 -4.58 56.01
CA ARG A 210 -17.65 -5.69 56.94
C ARG A 210 -16.52 -5.43 57.94
N LEU A 211 -15.34 -5.05 57.46
CA LEU A 211 -14.18 -4.74 58.30
C LEU A 211 -14.45 -3.56 59.24
N GLU A 212 -15.16 -2.53 58.77
CA GLU A 212 -15.60 -1.40 59.59
C GLU A 212 -16.55 -1.83 60.72
N ARG A 213 -17.48 -2.76 60.44
CA ARG A 213 -18.39 -3.32 61.46
C ARG A 213 -17.67 -4.20 62.48
N GLU A 214 -16.66 -4.94 62.03
CA GLU A 214 -15.87 -5.85 62.86
C GLU A 214 -14.78 -5.10 63.68
N GLN A 215 -14.69 -3.76 63.59
CA GLN A 215 -13.63 -2.94 64.19
C GLN A 215 -12.23 -3.47 63.84
N ALA A 216 -12.05 -3.78 62.55
CA ALA A 216 -10.84 -4.35 62.01
C ALA A 216 -9.57 -3.56 62.36
N ASN A 217 -8.47 -4.29 62.51
CA ASN A 217 -7.17 -3.68 62.78
C ASN A 217 -6.68 -2.89 61.56
N ALA A 218 -5.82 -1.88 61.78
CA ALA A 218 -5.23 -1.07 60.70
C ALA A 218 -4.60 -1.93 59.58
N ASN A 219 -3.95 -3.04 59.95
CA ASN A 219 -3.34 -3.98 59.00
C ASN A 219 -4.36 -4.65 58.06
N GLU A 220 -5.59 -4.91 58.51
CA GLU A 220 -6.63 -5.54 57.68
C GLU A 220 -7.20 -4.55 56.68
N LEU A 221 -7.37 -3.29 57.09
CA LEU A 221 -7.74 -2.20 56.19
C LEU A 221 -6.64 -1.96 55.15
N ASP A 222 -5.37 -1.90 55.57
CA ASP A 222 -4.23 -1.77 54.66
C ASP A 222 -4.16 -2.91 53.65
N ASN A 223 -4.41 -4.15 54.08
CA ASN A 223 -4.47 -5.31 53.18
C ASN A 223 -5.60 -5.19 52.14
N LEU A 224 -6.76 -4.64 52.51
CA LEU A 224 -7.84 -4.37 51.58
C LEU A 224 -7.42 -3.30 50.54
N HIS A 225 -6.85 -2.18 50.99
CA HIS A 225 -6.36 -1.11 50.12
C HIS A 225 -5.26 -1.61 49.16
N LEU A 226 -4.38 -2.47 49.66
CA LEU A 226 -3.33 -3.11 48.87
C LEU A 226 -3.96 -4.04 47.81
N SER A 227 -4.99 -4.81 48.17
CA SER A 227 -5.72 -5.67 47.23
C SER A 227 -6.40 -4.86 46.11
N GLN A 228 -7.00 -3.71 46.46
CA GLN A 228 -7.60 -2.78 45.51
C GLN A 228 -6.56 -2.22 44.54
N THR A 229 -5.41 -1.80 45.06
CA THR A 229 -4.30 -1.27 44.27
C THR A 229 -3.74 -2.32 43.31
N ARG A 230 -3.55 -3.57 43.78
CA ARG A 230 -3.13 -4.70 42.91
C ARG A 230 -4.14 -4.96 41.80
N LEU A 231 -5.45 -4.94 42.12
CA LEU A 231 -6.50 -5.14 41.12
C LEU A 231 -6.47 -4.05 40.05
N LYS A 232 -6.37 -2.78 40.45
CA LYS A 232 -6.26 -1.64 39.53
C LYS A 232 -5.03 -1.75 38.63
N ALA A 233 -3.87 -2.09 39.19
CA ALA A 233 -2.63 -2.29 38.41
C ALA A 233 -2.75 -3.44 37.41
N ARG A 234 -3.42 -4.54 37.78
CA ARG A 234 -3.65 -5.68 36.90
C ARG A 234 -4.58 -5.32 35.74
N LEU A 235 -5.65 -4.57 36.00
CA LEU A 235 -6.55 -4.07 34.97
C LEU A 235 -5.81 -3.15 33.98
N GLN A 236 -5.04 -2.19 34.50
CA GLN A 236 -4.19 -1.31 33.68
C GLN A 236 -3.24 -2.10 32.77
N LEU A 237 -2.62 -3.16 33.29
CA LEU A 237 -1.74 -4.02 32.50
C LEU A 237 -2.51 -4.69 31.36
N PHE A 238 -3.63 -5.34 31.65
CA PHE A 238 -4.42 -6.05 30.64
C PHE A 238 -5.01 -5.12 29.58
N GLU A 239 -5.52 -3.96 29.96
CA GLU A 239 -6.04 -2.97 29.00
C GLU A 239 -4.97 -2.56 28.00
N ASN A 240 -3.77 -2.22 28.48
CA ASN A 240 -2.66 -1.84 27.62
C ASN A 240 -2.19 -3.00 26.74
N MET A 241 -2.19 -4.23 27.28
CA MET A 241 -1.81 -5.43 26.54
C MET A 241 -2.80 -5.74 25.41
N LEU A 242 -4.10 -5.74 25.72
CA LEU A 242 -5.18 -5.97 24.75
C LEU A 242 -5.18 -4.89 23.67
N PHE A 243 -5.06 -3.62 24.06
CA PHE A 243 -4.97 -2.52 23.11
C PHE A 243 -3.77 -2.69 22.18
N ALA A 244 -2.60 -3.07 22.72
CA ALA A 244 -1.43 -3.29 21.89
C ALA A 244 -1.62 -4.42 20.89
N GLN A 245 -2.23 -5.53 21.32
CA GLN A 245 -2.56 -6.64 20.43
C GLN A 245 -3.51 -6.22 19.31
N SER A 246 -4.60 -5.51 19.63
CA SER A 246 -5.54 -5.01 18.62
C SER A 246 -4.87 -4.06 17.62
N VAL A 247 -3.99 -3.18 18.09
CA VAL A 247 -3.23 -2.29 17.20
C VAL A 247 -2.26 -3.07 16.30
N LEU A 248 -1.58 -4.08 16.84
CA LEU A 248 -0.69 -4.95 16.05
C LEU A 248 -1.45 -5.74 14.99
N GLU A 249 -2.64 -6.24 15.32
CA GLU A 249 -3.54 -6.91 14.37
C GLU A 249 -3.95 -5.95 13.24
N VAL A 250 -4.28 -4.70 13.56
CA VAL A 250 -4.59 -3.68 12.55
C VAL A 250 -3.39 -3.37 11.66
N LEU A 251 -2.20 -3.23 12.27
CA LEU A 251 -0.96 -3.00 11.53
C LEU A 251 -0.65 -4.15 10.57
N GLN A 252 -0.69 -5.38 11.06
CA GLN A 252 -0.36 -6.58 10.29
C GLN A 252 -1.43 -6.91 9.23
N GLY A 253 -2.71 -6.71 9.54
CA GLY A 253 -3.82 -7.08 8.67
C GLY A 253 -4.14 -6.04 7.60
N TYR A 254 -3.88 -4.75 7.85
CA TYR A 254 -4.28 -3.67 6.95
C TYR A 254 -3.10 -2.81 6.49
N ILE A 255 -2.36 -2.21 7.43
CA ILE A 255 -1.39 -1.15 7.11
C ILE A 255 -0.17 -1.73 6.39
N LEU A 256 0.45 -2.80 6.92
CA LEU A 256 1.61 -3.41 6.29
C LEU A 256 1.28 -3.97 4.89
N PRO A 257 0.24 -4.80 4.70
CA PRO A 257 -0.13 -5.32 3.38
C PRO A 257 -0.40 -4.21 2.36
N LEU A 258 -1.08 -3.13 2.76
CA LEU A 258 -1.31 -1.95 1.92
C LEU A 258 0.02 -1.32 1.46
N LEU A 259 0.96 -1.11 2.38
CA LEU A 259 2.27 -0.52 2.07
C LEU A 259 3.14 -1.43 1.20
N TYR A 260 3.14 -2.74 1.46
CA TYR A 260 3.83 -3.72 0.62
C TYR A 260 3.24 -3.78 -0.79
N GLY A 261 1.91 -3.77 -0.92
CA GLY A 261 1.23 -3.70 -2.23
C GLY A 261 1.52 -2.39 -2.98
N LEU A 262 1.51 -1.26 -2.28
CA LEU A 262 1.90 0.02 -2.85
C LEU A 262 3.35 0.02 -3.34
N LEU A 263 4.28 -0.55 -2.58
CA LEU A 263 5.69 -0.69 -2.99
C LEU A 263 5.81 -1.57 -4.24
N GLY A 264 5.09 -2.68 -4.30
CA GLY A 264 5.03 -3.54 -5.49
C GLY A 264 4.56 -2.76 -6.73
N ALA A 265 3.51 -1.95 -6.58
CA ALA A 265 2.98 -1.12 -7.67
C ALA A 265 3.99 -0.05 -8.12
N PHE A 266 4.70 0.58 -7.18
CA PHE A 266 5.76 1.53 -7.51
C PHE A 266 6.90 0.90 -8.32
N ILE A 267 7.31 -0.32 -7.98
CA ILE A 267 8.36 -1.04 -8.73
C ILE A 267 7.87 -1.39 -10.13
N PHE A 268 6.61 -1.80 -10.28
CA PHE A 268 6.01 -2.02 -11.59
C PHE A 268 6.05 -0.75 -12.44
N VAL A 269 5.57 0.39 -11.90
CA VAL A 269 5.55 1.68 -12.61
C VAL A 269 6.96 2.13 -13.01
N LEU A 270 7.94 2.03 -12.10
CA LEU A 270 9.33 2.37 -12.41
C LEU A 270 9.92 1.47 -13.51
N ARG A 271 9.62 0.17 -13.47
CA ARG A 271 10.07 -0.78 -14.50
C ARG A 271 9.44 -0.45 -15.86
N ASP A 272 8.17 -0.07 -15.87
CA ASP A 272 7.44 0.22 -17.09
C ASP A 272 7.87 1.57 -17.69
N LEU A 273 8.01 2.61 -16.86
CA LEU A 273 8.60 3.89 -17.26
C LEU A 273 9.98 3.71 -17.89
N LEU A 274 10.84 2.86 -17.31
CA LEU A 274 12.16 2.58 -17.89
C LEU A 274 12.06 2.00 -19.31
N LYS A 275 11.07 1.12 -19.55
CA LYS A 275 10.85 0.54 -20.88
C LYS A 275 10.28 1.57 -21.85
N GLU A 276 9.27 2.34 -21.44
CA GLU A 276 8.62 3.36 -22.30
C GLU A 276 9.59 4.47 -22.69
N ILE A 277 10.44 4.92 -21.76
CA ILE A 277 11.46 5.93 -22.04
C ILE A 277 12.52 5.38 -22.99
N LYS A 278 12.95 4.12 -22.81
CA LYS A 278 13.90 3.48 -23.72
C LYS A 278 13.31 3.26 -25.11
N ALA A 279 12.00 3.00 -25.21
CA ALA A 279 11.27 2.79 -26.45
C ALA A 279 10.74 4.08 -27.09
N ILE A 280 10.84 5.22 -26.40
CA ILE A 280 10.32 6.52 -26.84
C ILE A 280 8.79 6.47 -27.04
N THR A 281 8.08 5.73 -26.19
CA THR A 281 6.62 5.54 -26.25
C THR A 281 5.86 6.16 -25.08
N PHE A 282 6.55 6.86 -24.18
CA PHE A 282 5.92 7.51 -23.02
C PHE A 282 5.00 8.65 -23.45
N THR A 283 3.73 8.62 -23.05
CA THR A 283 2.74 9.66 -23.37
C THR A 283 2.06 10.18 -22.10
N SER A 284 1.25 11.24 -22.20
CA SER A 284 0.53 11.77 -21.03
C SER A 284 -0.54 10.80 -20.52
N ASP A 285 -1.10 9.96 -21.40
CA ASP A 285 -2.04 8.87 -21.01
C ASP A 285 -1.37 7.83 -20.11
N SER A 286 -0.08 7.54 -20.33
CA SER A 286 0.70 6.66 -19.47
C SER A 286 0.67 7.13 -17.99
N GLU A 287 0.70 8.44 -17.74
CA GLU A 287 0.69 8.98 -16.37
C GLU A 287 -0.62 8.66 -15.63
N ILE A 288 -1.77 8.79 -16.31
CA ILE A 288 -3.09 8.47 -15.74
C ILE A 288 -3.15 6.97 -15.41
N ARG A 289 -2.70 6.13 -16.34
CA ARG A 289 -2.64 4.67 -16.17
C ARG A 289 -1.79 4.27 -14.97
N TYR A 290 -0.62 4.90 -14.78
CA TYR A 290 0.24 4.63 -13.64
C TYR A 290 -0.37 5.03 -12.31
N ARG A 291 -1.08 6.17 -12.24
CA ARG A 291 -1.78 6.59 -11.01
C ARG A 291 -2.86 5.60 -10.60
N LEU A 292 -3.68 5.14 -11.56
CA LEU A 292 -4.70 4.12 -11.32
C LEU A 292 -4.08 2.79 -10.88
N ARG A 293 -2.95 2.40 -11.49
CA ARG A 293 -2.22 1.18 -11.12
C ARG A 293 -1.69 1.24 -9.68
N LEU A 294 -1.20 2.40 -9.22
CA LEU A 294 -0.74 2.58 -7.84
C LEU A 294 -1.88 2.36 -6.82
N THR A 295 -3.06 2.95 -7.08
CA THR A 295 -4.21 2.77 -6.18
C THR A 295 -4.70 1.32 -6.16
N LEU A 296 -4.74 0.68 -7.33
CA LEU A 296 -5.14 -0.72 -7.46
C LEU A 296 -4.16 -1.67 -6.77
N GLY A 297 -2.85 -1.46 -6.92
CA GLY A 297 -1.85 -2.31 -6.29
C GLY A 297 -1.79 -2.17 -4.77
N ALA A 298 -2.04 -0.97 -4.24
CA ALA A 298 -2.20 -0.76 -2.79
C ALA A 298 -3.41 -1.54 -2.26
N LEU A 299 -4.58 -1.38 -2.90
CA LEU A 299 -5.80 -2.12 -2.54
C LEU A 299 -5.61 -3.64 -2.68
N GLY A 300 -4.90 -4.09 -3.70
CA GLY A 300 -4.56 -5.50 -3.89
C GLY A 300 -3.74 -6.08 -2.73
N GLY A 301 -2.80 -5.32 -2.20
CA GLY A 301 -2.07 -5.69 -0.99
C GLY A 301 -3.00 -5.86 0.22
N MET A 302 -3.95 -4.94 0.42
CA MET A 302 -4.93 -5.02 1.50
C MET A 302 -5.84 -6.26 1.38
N ILE A 303 -6.28 -6.60 0.17
CA ILE A 303 -7.13 -7.79 -0.07
C ILE A 303 -6.42 -9.07 0.39
N ILE A 304 -5.10 -9.18 0.16
CA ILE A 304 -4.33 -10.33 0.66
C ILE A 304 -4.29 -10.36 2.20
N GLY A 305 -4.11 -9.21 2.84
CA GLY A 305 -4.02 -9.11 4.30
C GLY A 305 -5.31 -9.45 5.04
N TRP A 306 -6.46 -9.16 4.43
CA TRP A 306 -7.77 -9.34 5.05
C TRP A 306 -8.54 -10.58 4.56
N PHE A 307 -8.47 -10.88 3.26
CA PHE A 307 -9.39 -11.80 2.60
C PHE A 307 -8.78 -13.17 2.26
N LEU A 308 -7.45 -13.27 2.16
CA LEU A 308 -6.80 -14.48 1.65
C LEU A 308 -5.90 -15.13 2.70
N ASN A 309 -6.36 -16.25 3.25
CA ASN A 309 -5.50 -17.12 4.05
C ASN A 309 -4.47 -17.79 3.13
N PRO A 310 -3.16 -17.77 3.44
CA PRO A 310 -2.12 -18.42 2.62
C PRO A 310 -2.39 -19.90 2.33
N GLN A 311 -3.17 -20.57 3.19
CA GLN A 311 -3.55 -21.98 3.06
C GLN A 311 -4.54 -22.26 1.92
N GLU A 312 -5.30 -21.26 1.47
CA GLU A 312 -6.28 -21.41 0.37
C GLU A 312 -5.63 -21.20 -1.01
N LEU A 313 -4.41 -20.64 -1.03
CA LEU A 313 -3.63 -20.37 -2.24
C LEU A 313 -2.67 -21.54 -2.51
N SER A 314 -3.21 -22.62 -3.11
CA SER A 314 -2.44 -23.78 -3.57
C SER A 314 -1.23 -23.35 -4.41
N GLY A 315 -0.01 -23.61 -3.92
CA GLY A 315 1.26 -23.30 -4.60
C GLY A 315 1.96 -22.01 -4.16
N LEU A 316 1.28 -21.11 -3.46
CA LEU A 316 1.85 -19.85 -2.93
C LEU A 316 1.89 -19.81 -1.39
N ALA A 317 1.40 -20.86 -0.72
CA ALA A 317 1.36 -21.01 0.74
C ALA A 317 2.74 -20.95 1.44
N SER A 318 3.85 -21.11 0.71
CA SER A 318 5.21 -21.00 1.26
C SER A 318 5.70 -19.55 1.37
N LEU A 319 5.01 -18.60 0.72
CA LEU A 319 5.36 -17.18 0.79
C LEU A 319 4.72 -16.52 2.01
N SER A 320 5.43 -15.56 2.61
CA SER A 320 4.85 -14.77 3.70
C SER A 320 3.68 -13.93 3.17
N PRO A 321 2.66 -13.65 4.02
CA PRO A 321 1.53 -12.80 3.62
C PRO A 321 1.97 -11.42 3.07
N MET A 322 3.06 -10.87 3.60
CA MET A 322 3.63 -9.61 3.14
C MET A 322 4.24 -9.72 1.73
N ALA A 323 4.93 -10.83 1.44
CA ALA A 323 5.48 -11.10 0.12
C ALA A 323 4.36 -11.29 -0.91
N LEU A 324 3.25 -11.94 -0.53
CA LEU A 324 2.06 -12.06 -1.36
C LEU A 324 1.43 -10.69 -1.64
N ALA A 325 1.27 -9.85 -0.62
CA ALA A 325 0.76 -8.50 -0.78
C ALA A 325 1.62 -7.66 -1.75
N PHE A 326 2.94 -7.77 -1.62
CA PHE A 326 3.89 -7.15 -2.56
C PHE A 326 3.73 -7.64 -3.99
N LEU A 327 3.62 -8.95 -4.19
CA LEU A 327 3.45 -9.55 -5.52
C LEU A 327 2.13 -9.14 -6.18
N MET A 328 1.04 -9.07 -5.40
CA MET A 328 -0.25 -8.59 -5.90
C MET A 328 -0.19 -7.11 -6.29
N GLY A 329 0.53 -6.30 -5.52
CA GLY A 329 0.78 -4.91 -5.89
C GLY A 329 1.59 -4.76 -7.17
N TYR A 330 2.60 -5.60 -7.35
CA TYR A 330 3.45 -5.61 -8.55
C TYR A 330 2.70 -6.09 -9.80
N ASN A 331 1.87 -7.12 -9.66
CA ASN A 331 1.04 -7.63 -10.75
C ASN A 331 -0.43 -7.74 -10.33
N VAL A 332 -1.16 -6.63 -10.47
CA VAL A 332 -2.60 -6.53 -10.15
C VAL A 332 -3.44 -7.48 -11.01
N ASP A 333 -2.94 -7.89 -12.18
CA ASP A 333 -3.70 -8.80 -13.07
C ASP A 333 -3.81 -10.21 -12.45
N VAL A 334 -2.81 -10.61 -11.64
CA VAL A 334 -2.87 -11.84 -10.85
C VAL A 334 -3.94 -11.77 -9.77
N LEU A 335 -4.10 -10.61 -9.13
CA LEU A 335 -5.15 -10.39 -8.13
C LEU A 335 -6.53 -10.58 -8.76
N PHE A 336 -6.79 -9.97 -9.92
CA PHE A 336 -8.07 -10.12 -10.61
C PHE A 336 -8.31 -11.57 -11.03
N ALA A 337 -7.30 -12.27 -11.55
CA ALA A 337 -7.42 -13.69 -11.89
C ALA A 337 -7.76 -14.55 -10.66
N ILE A 338 -7.19 -14.26 -9.48
CA ILE A 338 -7.53 -14.96 -8.23
C ILE A 338 -8.98 -14.65 -7.82
N MET A 339 -9.39 -13.39 -7.89
CA MET A 339 -10.77 -12.99 -7.57
C MET A 339 -11.78 -13.67 -8.48
N ASP A 340 -11.51 -13.73 -9.78
CA ASP A 340 -12.37 -14.41 -10.76
C ASP A 340 -12.46 -15.91 -10.45
N GLN A 341 -11.35 -16.57 -10.12
CA GLN A 341 -11.35 -17.98 -9.69
C GLN A 341 -12.18 -18.23 -8.42
N ILE A 342 -12.13 -17.30 -7.46
CA ILE A 342 -12.92 -17.39 -6.23
C ILE A 342 -14.41 -17.23 -6.55
N ILE A 343 -14.76 -16.26 -7.41
CA ILE A 343 -16.13 -16.01 -7.86
C ILE A 343 -16.67 -17.24 -8.60
N ASP A 344 -15.89 -17.88 -9.45
CA ASP A 344 -16.29 -19.07 -10.18
C ASP A 344 -16.51 -20.27 -9.24
N LYS A 345 -15.62 -20.50 -8.27
CA LYS A 345 -15.82 -21.54 -7.23
C LYS A 345 -17.08 -21.29 -6.40
N LEU A 346 -17.35 -20.04 -6.05
CA LEU A 346 -18.58 -19.65 -5.34
C LEU A 346 -19.83 -19.91 -6.18
N ARG A 347 -19.78 -19.58 -7.48
CA ARG A 347 -20.86 -19.87 -8.43
C ARG A 347 -21.11 -21.37 -8.56
N ASP A 348 -20.05 -22.17 -8.70
CA ASP A 348 -20.15 -23.63 -8.78
C ASP A 348 -20.70 -24.24 -7.48
N ALA A 349 -20.26 -23.75 -6.32
CA ALA A 349 -20.77 -24.20 -5.03
C ALA A 349 -22.27 -23.88 -4.86
N LEU A 350 -22.70 -22.67 -5.27
CA LEU A 350 -24.10 -22.27 -5.25
C LEU A 350 -24.94 -23.08 -6.26
N ALA A 351 -24.42 -23.34 -7.45
CA ALA A 351 -25.07 -24.16 -8.47
C ALA A 351 -25.24 -25.62 -8.01
N ASN A 352 -24.20 -26.21 -7.42
CA ASN A 352 -24.22 -27.59 -6.91
C ASN A 352 -25.08 -27.72 -5.64
N GLY A 353 -25.10 -26.72 -4.77
CA GLY A 353 -26.00 -26.66 -3.60
C GLY A 353 -27.48 -26.57 -3.99
N SER A 354 -27.78 -25.91 -5.12
CA SER A 354 -29.13 -25.86 -5.70
C SER A 354 -29.59 -27.20 -6.28
N ALA A 355 -28.66 -27.96 -6.87
CA ALA A 355 -28.94 -29.27 -7.45
C ALA A 355 -29.22 -30.36 -6.39
N ALA A 356 -28.61 -30.26 -5.21
CA ALA A 356 -28.81 -31.20 -4.10
C ALA A 356 -30.21 -31.07 -3.43
N GLN A 357 -30.88 -29.92 -3.57
CA GLN A 357 -32.23 -29.69 -3.04
C GLN A 357 -33.36 -30.02 -4.04
N ALA A 358 -33.03 -30.34 -5.30
CA ALA A 358 -34.00 -30.58 -6.38
C ALA A 358 -34.32 -32.07 -6.64
N GLN A 359 -33.97 -32.98 -5.71
CA GLN A 359 -34.37 -34.38 -5.78
C GLN A 359 -35.55 -34.64 -4.82
N PRO A 360 -36.82 -34.51 -5.26
CA PRO A 360 -37.95 -34.91 -4.44
C PRO A 360 -38.00 -36.43 -4.34
N GLU A 361 -38.20 -36.91 -3.11
CA GLU A 361 -38.54 -38.29 -2.76
C GLU A 361 -39.56 -38.89 -3.73
N ARG A 362 -39.13 -39.78 -4.64
CA ARG A 362 -40.03 -40.83 -5.13
C ARG A 362 -40.12 -41.89 -4.04
N ARG A 363 -40.99 -41.63 -3.05
CA ARG A 363 -41.53 -42.66 -2.16
C ARG A 363 -42.12 -43.77 -3.03
N LYS A 364 -41.50 -44.95 -2.96
CA LYS A 364 -42.12 -46.21 -3.37
C LYS A 364 -43.34 -46.40 -2.46
N VAL A 365 -44.52 -46.41 -3.05
CA VAL A 365 -45.70 -47.00 -2.42
C VAL A 365 -45.77 -48.41 -2.96
N GLU A 366 -45.67 -49.36 -2.04
CA GLU A 366 -45.88 -50.80 -2.24
C GLU A 366 -47.31 -51.11 -2.69
#